data_AF-A0A8S2W5F8-F1
#
_entry.id   AF-A0A8S2W5F8-F1
#
_cell.length_a   1.000
_cell.length_b   1.000
_cell.length_c   1.000
_cell.angle_alpha   90.00
_cell.angle_beta   90.00
_cell.angle_gamma   90.00
#
_symmetry.space_group_name_H-M   'P 1'
#
loop_
_entity.id
_entity.type
_entity.pdbx_description
1 polymer ?
#
loop_
_entity_poly.entity_id
_entity_poly.type
_entity_poly.pdbx_seq_one_letter_code
_entity_poly.pdbx_strand_id
1 'polypeptide(L)'
;MLLILILFVQLINGIKINNKFIEEPDDVETIIGSTLIFRCRTEPIHQSQITWCKNDFCTLGEHHFQIVNVSLEDIGMYQCQIRAGQQTAGAMSRKAK
;
A
#
# COMPACT_ATOMS: atom_id res chain seq x y z
N MET A 1 -40.75 2.87 -5.30
CA MET A 1 -39.58 2.83 -6.19
C MET A 1 -38.38 3.58 -5.62
N LEU A 2 -38.51 4.86 -5.23
CA LEU A 2 -37.39 5.66 -4.68
C LEU A 2 -36.82 5.09 -3.37
N LEU A 3 -37.68 4.62 -2.45
CA LEU A 3 -37.25 3.98 -1.20
C LEU A 3 -36.50 2.65 -1.42
N ILE A 4 -36.90 1.88 -2.43
CA ILE A 4 -36.23 0.63 -2.82
C ILE A 4 -34.83 0.96 -3.38
N LEU A 5 -34.72 1.97 -4.25
CA LEU A 5 -33.43 2.46 -4.76
C LEU A 5 -32.51 2.92 -3.63
N ILE A 6 -33.02 3.67 -2.65
CA ILE A 6 -32.24 4.11 -1.49
C ILE A 6 -31.76 2.91 -0.66
N LEU A 7 -32.62 1.93 -0.40
CA LEU A 7 -32.23 0.70 0.32
C LEU A 7 -31.16 -0.10 -0.42
N PHE A 8 -31.26 -0.22 -1.75
CA PHE A 8 -30.22 -0.87 -2.58
C PHE A 8 -28.88 -0.10 -2.55
N VAL A 9 -28.92 1.23 -2.57
CA VAL A 9 -27.70 2.07 -2.48
C VAL A 9 -27.01 1.90 -1.11
N GLN A 10 -27.78 1.80 -0.01
CA GLN A 10 -27.20 1.57 1.32
C GLN A 10 -26.54 0.19 1.45
N LEU A 11 -27.07 -0.84 0.77
CA LEU A 11 -26.52 -2.21 0.80
C LEU A 11 -25.20 -2.34 0.03
N ILE A 12 -25.02 -1.63 -1.09
CA ILE A 12 -23.76 -1.67 -1.86
C ILE A 12 -22.63 -0.86 -1.20
N ASN A 13 -22.95 0.20 -0.45
CA ASN A 13 -21.97 1.08 0.18
C ASN A 13 -21.28 0.45 1.40
N GLY A 14 -21.84 -0.63 1.97
CA GLY A 14 -21.36 -1.27 3.20
C GLY A 14 -20.34 -2.40 3.01
N ILE A 15 -19.94 -2.72 1.78
CA ILE A 15 -18.93 -3.76 1.53
C ILE A 15 -17.59 -3.18 1.95
N LYS A 16 -17.06 -3.53 3.13
CA LYS A 16 -15.70 -3.17 3.53
C LYS A 16 -14.75 -4.29 3.12
N ILE A 17 -13.81 -4.02 2.20
CA ILE A 17 -12.76 -4.97 1.86
C ILE A 17 -11.80 -5.06 3.05
N ASN A 18 -11.65 -6.28 3.56
CA ASN A 18 -10.70 -6.57 4.63
C ASN A 18 -9.34 -6.86 3.98
N ASN A 19 -8.56 -5.81 3.75
CA ASN A 19 -7.23 -5.93 3.16
C ASN A 19 -6.28 -6.48 4.22
N LYS A 20 -6.18 -7.80 4.32
CA LYS A 20 -5.25 -8.44 5.23
C LYS A 20 -3.86 -8.48 4.60
N PHE A 21 -2.95 -7.71 5.18
CA PHE A 21 -1.53 -7.82 4.85
C PHE A 21 -0.99 -9.15 5.39
N ILE A 22 -0.29 -9.88 4.52
CA ILE A 22 0.46 -11.09 4.87
C ILE A 22 1.87 -10.68 5.32
N GLU A 23 2.44 -9.67 4.66
CA GLU A 23 3.74 -9.08 4.98
C GLU A 23 3.64 -7.57 4.81
N GLU A 24 3.91 -6.85 5.88
CA GLU A 24 4.00 -5.38 5.88
C GLU A 24 5.47 -4.98 5.71
N PRO A 25 5.74 -3.79 5.12
CA PRO A 25 7.11 -3.29 5.06
C PRO A 25 7.67 -3.05 6.47
N ASP A 26 8.88 -3.55 6.71
CA ASP A 26 9.62 -3.29 7.94
C ASP A 26 10.38 -1.96 7.87
N ASP A 27 10.68 -1.42 9.04
CA ASP A 27 11.63 -0.34 9.23
C ASP A 27 13.05 -0.91 9.03
N VAL A 28 13.85 -0.31 8.14
CA VAL A 28 15.17 -0.81 7.77
C VAL A 28 16.23 0.27 7.93
N GLU A 29 17.37 -0.11 8.53
CA GLU A 29 18.64 0.64 8.46
C GLU A 29 19.56 -0.03 7.45
N THR A 30 20.18 0.76 6.57
CA THR A 30 21.06 0.22 5.51
C THR A 30 22.30 1.09 5.27
N ILE A 31 23.24 0.55 4.49
CA ILE A 31 24.51 1.20 4.16
C ILE A 31 24.38 1.95 2.83
N ILE A 32 24.95 3.15 2.76
CA ILE A 32 25.06 3.92 1.52
C ILE A 32 25.74 3.08 0.43
N GLY A 33 25.20 3.12 -0.79
CA GLY A 33 25.69 2.38 -1.95
C GLY A 33 25.18 0.93 -2.04
N SER A 34 24.48 0.44 -1.02
CA SER A 34 23.86 -0.89 -1.05
C SER A 34 22.56 -0.92 -1.86
N THR A 35 21.96 -2.11 -1.95
CA THR A 35 20.61 -2.31 -2.49
C THR A 35 19.65 -2.58 -1.34
N LEU A 36 18.60 -1.78 -1.22
CA LEU A 36 17.52 -1.94 -0.25
C LEU A 36 16.27 -2.49 -0.94
N ILE A 37 15.59 -3.45 -0.30
CA ILE A 37 14.36 -4.06 -0.81
C ILE A 37 13.30 -4.04 0.30
N PHE A 38 12.23 -3.28 0.09
CA PHE A 38 11.03 -3.37 0.90
C PHE A 38 10.09 -4.44 0.34
N ARG A 39 9.41 -5.16 1.22
CA ARG A 39 8.45 -6.20 0.85
C ARG A 39 7.05 -5.80 1.33
N CYS A 40 6.06 -6.12 0.52
CA CYS A 40 4.67 -5.93 0.83
C CYS A 40 3.84 -7.01 0.14
N ARG A 41 3.20 -7.86 0.94
CA ARG A 41 2.32 -8.91 0.43
C ARG A 41 0.98 -8.84 1.12
N THR A 42 -0.07 -9.09 0.35
CA THR A 42 -1.44 -9.18 0.84
C THR A 42 -2.08 -10.44 0.28
N GLU A 43 -3.20 -10.83 0.88
CA GLU A 43 -4.06 -11.81 0.23
C GLU A 43 -4.47 -11.30 -1.17
N PRO A 44 -4.60 -12.17 -2.18
CA PRO A 44 -5.01 -11.76 -3.53
C PRO A 44 -6.38 -11.10 -3.49
N ILE A 45 -6.46 -9.85 -3.94
CA ILE A 45 -7.72 -9.11 -4.07
C ILE A 45 -7.99 -8.91 -5.56
N HIS A 46 -9.18 -9.31 -6.02
CA HIS A 46 -9.56 -9.12 -7.42
C HIS A 46 -9.45 -7.65 -7.81
N GLN A 47 -8.76 -7.37 -8.92
CA GLN A 47 -8.58 -6.03 -9.49
C GLN A 47 -7.87 -5.03 -8.56
N SER A 48 -7.07 -5.49 -7.60
CA SER A 48 -6.29 -4.58 -6.76
C SER A 48 -4.98 -4.13 -7.41
N GLN A 49 -4.56 -2.91 -7.11
CA GLN A 49 -3.26 -2.33 -7.49
C GLN A 49 -2.42 -2.05 -6.24
N ILE A 50 -1.13 -2.39 -6.31
CA ILE A 50 -0.15 -2.01 -5.29
C ILE A 50 0.48 -0.68 -5.66
N THR A 51 0.62 0.19 -4.68
CA THR A 51 1.25 1.50 -4.81
C THR A 51 2.27 1.66 -3.70
N TRP A 52 3.46 2.14 -4.05
CA TRP A 52 4.48 2.52 -3.07
C TRP A 52 4.54 4.02 -2.95
N CYS A 53 4.50 4.51 -1.72
CA CYS A 53 4.60 5.93 -1.42
C CYS A 53 5.87 6.20 -0.62
N LYS A 54 6.66 7.18 -1.07
CA LYS A 54 7.74 7.77 -0.28
C LYS A 54 7.27 9.13 0.19
N ASN A 55 7.12 9.28 1.50
CA ASN A 55 6.44 10.39 2.14
C ASN A 55 5.01 10.49 1.56
N ASP A 56 4.74 11.51 0.74
CA ASP A 56 3.42 11.75 0.13
C ASP A 56 3.38 11.49 -1.38
N PHE A 57 4.52 11.11 -1.99
CA PHE A 57 4.59 10.83 -3.43
C PHE A 57 4.45 9.34 -3.69
N CYS A 58 3.45 8.98 -4.48
CA CYS A 58 3.06 7.59 -4.70
C CYS A 58 3.23 7.19 -6.18
N THR A 59 3.76 5.99 -6.41
CA THR A 59 3.88 5.38 -7.74
C THR A 59 3.31 3.97 -7.74
N LEU A 60 2.78 3.55 -8.90
CA LEU A 60 2.41 2.16 -9.11
C LEU A 60 3.65 1.28 -8.92
N GLY A 61 3.46 0.12 -8.28
CA GLY A 61 4.54 -0.82 -8.05
C GLY A 61 4.05 -2.24 -7.85
N GLU A 62 4.96 -3.10 -7.42
CA GLU A 62 4.71 -4.52 -7.22
C GLU A 62 4.82 -4.89 -5.73
N HIS A 63 4.84 -6.19 -5.44
CA HIS A 63 5.02 -6.72 -4.08
C HIS A 63 6.37 -6.38 -3.43
N HIS A 64 7.32 -5.83 -4.19
CA HIS A 64 8.59 -5.35 -3.66
C HIS A 64 8.92 -3.97 -4.25
N PHE A 65 9.63 -3.17 -3.46
CA PHE A 65 10.17 -1.88 -3.89
C PHE A 65 11.67 -1.88 -3.65
N GLN A 66 12.43 -1.64 -4.72
CA GLN A 66 13.88 -1.75 -4.70
C GLN A 66 14.52 -0.38 -4.94
N ILE A 67 15.50 -0.05 -4.11
CA ILE A 67 16.39 1.09 -4.29
C ILE A 67 17.79 0.53 -4.49
N VAL A 68 18.44 0.90 -5.59
CA VAL A 68 19.82 0.50 -5.89
C VAL A 68 20.73 1.69 -5.61
N ASN A 69 21.91 1.43 -5.06
CA ASN A 69 22.91 2.44 -4.73
C ASN A 69 22.33 3.50 -3.78
N VAL A 70 21.83 3.04 -2.62
CA VAL A 70 21.15 3.87 -1.62
C VAL A 70 21.96 5.11 -1.26
N SER A 71 21.29 6.25 -1.18
CA SER A 71 21.86 7.55 -0.83
C SER A 71 21.17 8.18 0.38
N LEU A 72 21.71 9.30 0.88
CA LEU A 72 21.05 10.06 1.97
C LEU A 72 19.69 10.65 1.55
N GLU A 73 19.46 10.86 0.26
CA GLU A 73 18.18 11.35 -0.25
C GLU A 73 17.08 10.29 -0.15
N ASP A 74 17.46 9.02 -0.02
CA ASP A 74 16.54 7.89 0.13
C ASP A 74 15.97 7.75 1.55
N ILE A 75 16.45 8.55 2.50
CA ILE A 75 15.88 8.60 3.85
C ILE A 75 14.44 9.12 3.78
N GLY A 76 13.50 8.39 4.37
CA GLY A 76 12.10 8.79 4.36
C GLY A 76 11.13 7.73 4.86
N MET A 77 9.85 8.10 4.82
CA MET A 77 8.76 7.22 5.18
C MET A 77 8.31 6.43 3.94
N TYR A 78 8.40 5.11 3.98
CA TYR A 78 7.91 4.27 2.89
C TYR A 78 6.60 3.60 3.28
N GLN A 79 5.64 3.55 2.37
CA GLN A 79 4.34 2.95 2.63
C GLN A 79 3.89 2.12 1.43
N CYS A 80 3.32 0.95 1.72
CA CYS A 80 2.66 0.12 0.73
C CYS A 80 1.14 0.28 0.85
N GLN A 81 0.50 0.73 -0.22
CA GLN A 81 -0.94 0.93 -0.27
C GLN A 81 -1.57 -0.01 -1.28
N ILE A 82 -2.71 -0.61 -0.90
CA ILE A 82 -3.50 -1.43 -1.81
C ILE A 82 -4.80 -0.71 -2.15
N ARG A 83 -5.03 -0.50 -3.45
CA ARG A 83 -6.26 0.09 -3.99
C ARG A 83 -7.07 -1.00 -4.69
N ALA A 84 -8.31 -1.20 -4.27
CA ALA A 84 -9.24 -2.15 -4.89
C ALA A 84 -10.61 -1.48 -5.11
N GLY A 85 -10.91 -1.12 -6.36
CA GLY A 85 -12.14 -0.40 -6.70
C GLY A 85 -12.21 1.01 -6.07
N GLN A 86 -13.31 1.32 -5.39
CA GLN A 86 -13.49 2.60 -4.65
C GLN A 86 -12.89 2.58 -3.23
N GLN A 87 -12.27 1.48 -2.82
CA GLN A 87 -11.73 1.31 -1.46
C GLN A 87 -10.22 1.30 -1.46
N THR A 88 -9.65 2.17 -0.62
CA THR A 88 -8.24 2.23 -0.33
C THR A 88 -8.05 1.70 1.09
N ALA A 89 -7.28 0.61 1.25
CA ALA A 89 -6.74 0.29 2.55
C ALA A 89 -5.21 0.30 2.45
N GLY A 90 -4.58 1.08 3.33
CA GLY A 90 -3.14 1.15 3.46
C GLY A 90 -2.69 0.48 4.74
N ALA A 91 -1.59 -0.25 4.69
CA ALA A 91 -0.75 -0.50 5.85
C ALA A 91 0.46 0.43 5.77
N MET A 92 0.88 0.97 6.90
CA MET A 92 1.96 1.95 6.97
C MET A 92 3.20 1.29 7.60
N SER A 93 4.35 1.35 6.93
CA SER A 93 5.63 1.28 7.66
C SER A 93 5.84 2.60 8.39
N ARG A 94 6.49 2.53 9.57
CA ARG A 94 6.57 3.64 10.53
C ARG A 94 7.89 4.41 10.49
N LYS A 95 8.95 3.94 9.81
CA LYS A 95 10.18 4.68 9.44
C LYS A 95 11.23 3.78 8.77
N ALA A 96 11.74 4.13 7.59
CA ALA A 96 13.06 3.66 7.17
C ALA A 96 14.10 4.72 7.56
N LYS A 97 15.19 4.33 8.24
CA LYS A 97 16.18 5.26 8.80
C LYS A 97 17.57 4.99 8.25
#